data_AF-A0A9E0KM45-F1
#
_entry.id   AF-A0A9E0KM45-F1
#
_cell.length_a   1.000
_cell.length_b   1.000
_cell.length_c   1.000
_cell.angle_alpha   90.00
_cell.angle_beta   90.00
_cell.angle_gamma   90.00
#
_symmetry.space_group_name_H-M   'P 1'
#
loop_
_entity.id
_entity.type
_entity.pdbx_description
1 polymer ?
#
loop_
_entity_poly.entity_id
_entity_poly.type
_entity_poly.pdbx_seq_one_letter_code
_entity_poly.pdbx_strand_id
1 'polypeptide(L)'
;MALFEGYERRIKQITPFLAKYGISSLEEAEKVCLEKGVDVRKIVKEIQPISFENAGWAYLVGAAAAIKKGQKTAADIAETLGEGLQSFCIPGSVADDRQVGIGHGNLASMLLR
;
A
#
# COMPACT_ATOMS: atom_id res chain seq x y z
N MET A 1 -0.34 17.99 -11.85
CA MET A 1 0.65 16.94 -12.16
C MET A 1 0.12 15.64 -11.57
N ALA A 2 0.21 14.50 -12.26
CA ALA A 2 -0.27 13.23 -11.70
C ALA A 2 0.56 12.85 -10.46
N LEU A 3 -0.08 12.30 -9.41
CA LEU A 3 0.58 11.97 -8.14
C LEU A 3 1.63 10.85 -8.29
N PHE A 4 1.45 9.98 -9.27
CA PHE A 4 2.35 8.88 -9.61
C PHE A 4 2.12 8.36 -11.03
N GLU A 5 3.02 7.52 -11.52
CA GLU A 5 3.02 7.03 -12.90
C GLU A 5 1.87 6.04 -13.19
N GLY A 6 1.16 6.29 -14.29
CA GLY A 6 0.03 5.46 -14.69
C GLY A 6 -1.20 5.64 -13.80
N TYR A 7 -1.34 6.81 -13.17
CA TYR A 7 -2.44 7.15 -12.25
C TYR A 7 -3.81 6.67 -12.73
N GLU A 8 -4.23 7.05 -13.94
CA GLU A 8 -5.55 6.71 -14.49
C GLU A 8 -5.79 5.20 -14.62
N ARG A 9 -4.73 4.42 -14.84
CA ARG A 9 -4.80 2.95 -14.96
C ARG A 9 -4.89 2.28 -13.59
N ARG A 10 -4.18 2.83 -12.58
CA ARG A 10 -4.09 2.23 -11.23
C ARG A 10 -5.22 2.67 -10.31
N ILE A 11 -5.70 3.92 -10.43
CA ILE A 11 -6.70 4.48 -9.52
C ILE A 11 -7.99 3.67 -9.48
N LYS A 12 -8.35 3.01 -10.60
CA LYS A 12 -9.50 2.12 -10.71
C LYS A 12 -9.46 0.93 -9.73
N GLN A 13 -8.27 0.52 -9.27
CA GLN A 13 -8.10 -0.54 -8.28
C GLN A 13 -7.82 0.00 -6.88
N ILE A 14 -7.11 1.12 -6.80
CA ILE A 14 -6.77 1.78 -5.53
C ILE A 14 -8.03 2.34 -4.84
N THR A 15 -8.92 3.01 -5.59
CA THR A 15 -10.14 3.59 -5.01
C THR A 15 -11.04 2.54 -4.37
N PRO A 16 -11.35 1.40 -5.02
CA PRO A 16 -12.07 0.30 -4.36
C PRO A 16 -11.34 -0.26 -3.13
N PHE A 17 -10.01 -0.38 -3.17
CA PHE A 17 -9.23 -0.83 -2.02
C PHE A 17 -9.38 0.13 -0.83
N LEU A 18 -9.19 1.42 -1.03
CA LEU A 18 -9.35 2.44 0.01
C LEU A 18 -10.78 2.48 0.57
N ALA A 19 -11.79 2.38 -0.31
CA ALA A 19 -13.19 2.39 0.08
C ALA A 19 -13.55 1.20 1.00
N LYS A 20 -12.97 0.00 0.78
CA LYS A 20 -13.14 -1.16 1.67
C LYS A 20 -12.71 -0.88 3.11
N TYR A 21 -11.76 0.04 3.30
CA TYR A 21 -11.21 0.41 4.60
C TYR A 21 -11.74 1.76 5.13
N GLY A 22 -12.77 2.31 4.49
CA GLY A 22 -13.36 3.59 4.89
C GLY A 22 -12.40 4.76 4.73
N ILE A 23 -11.57 4.73 3.68
CA ILE A 23 -10.67 5.82 3.28
C ILE A 23 -11.17 6.38 1.95
N SER A 24 -11.45 7.67 1.91
CA SER A 24 -12.08 8.35 0.78
C SER A 24 -11.10 8.79 -0.32
N SER A 25 -9.83 9.03 0.03
CA SER A 25 -8.82 9.47 -0.93
C SER A 25 -7.39 9.09 -0.53
N LEU A 26 -6.46 9.26 -1.46
CA LEU A 26 -5.02 9.10 -1.22
C LEU A 26 -4.51 10.12 -0.19
N GLU A 27 -5.04 11.34 -0.20
CA GLU A 27 -4.69 12.37 0.79
C GLU A 27 -5.22 12.00 2.18
N GLU A 28 -6.41 11.39 2.29
CA GLU A 28 -6.88 10.85 3.56
C GLU A 28 -5.98 9.70 4.04
N ALA A 29 -5.57 8.80 3.15
CA ALA A 29 -4.62 7.73 3.50
C ALA A 29 -3.31 8.31 4.06
N GLU A 30 -2.81 9.41 3.47
CA GLU A 30 -1.61 10.10 3.97
C GLU A 30 -1.83 10.70 5.36
N LYS A 31 -2.95 11.41 5.56
CA LYS A 31 -3.31 11.99 6.86
C LYS A 31 -3.40 10.93 7.95
N VAL A 32 -4.08 9.80 7.68
CA VAL A 32 -4.24 8.69 8.64
C VAL A 32 -2.88 8.18 9.14
N CYS A 33 -1.91 8.04 8.24
CA CYS A 33 -0.56 7.60 8.59
C CYS A 33 0.21 8.69 9.38
N LEU A 34 0.14 9.94 8.93
CA LEU A 34 0.83 11.07 9.58
C LEU A 34 0.28 11.38 10.98
N GLU A 35 -1.02 11.22 11.22
CA GLU A 35 -1.62 11.36 12.56
C GLU A 35 -1.10 10.32 13.57
N LYS A 36 -0.56 9.20 13.07
CA LYS A 36 0.16 8.20 13.88
C LYS A 36 1.67 8.42 13.91
N GLY A 37 2.16 9.51 13.34
CA GLY A 37 3.58 9.85 13.25
C GLY A 37 4.36 8.99 12.26
N VAL A 38 3.69 8.37 11.29
CA VAL A 38 4.31 7.47 10.31
C VAL A 38 4.31 8.13 8.94
N ASP A 39 5.46 8.68 8.53
CA ASP A 39 5.68 9.16 7.16
C ASP A 39 6.13 8.00 6.26
N VAL A 40 5.15 7.26 5.73
CA VAL A 40 5.40 6.04 4.97
C VAL A 40 6.20 6.28 3.71
N ARG A 41 5.91 7.35 2.96
CA ARG A 41 6.58 7.63 1.69
C ARG A 41 8.05 7.98 1.92
N LYS A 42 8.34 8.74 2.98
CA LYS A 42 9.73 9.01 3.40
C LYS A 42 10.46 7.73 3.79
N ILE A 43 9.85 6.88 4.61
CA ILE A 43 10.45 5.60 5.05
C ILE A 43 10.79 4.72 3.83
N VAL A 44 9.86 4.57 2.88
CA VAL A 44 10.10 3.78 1.66
C VAL A 44 11.27 4.34 0.86
N LYS A 45 11.38 5.67 0.73
CA LYS A 45 12.45 6.31 -0.02
C LYS A 45 13.80 6.25 0.69
N GLU A 46 13.83 6.31 2.02
CA GLU A 46 15.05 6.14 2.82
C GLU A 46 15.58 4.70 2.72
N ILE A 47 14.69 3.70 2.73
CA ILE A 47 15.07 2.28 2.60
C ILE A 47 15.51 1.96 1.17
N GLN A 48 14.77 2.42 0.17
CA GLN A 48 15.07 2.17 -1.24
C GLN A 48 15.06 3.48 -2.05
N PRO A 49 16.18 4.21 -2.12
CA PRO A 49 16.27 5.52 -2.77
C PRO A 49 15.92 5.50 -4.26
N ILE A 50 16.14 4.37 -4.94
CA ILE A 50 15.83 4.19 -6.37
C ILE A 50 14.39 3.72 -6.63
N SER A 51 13.57 3.60 -5.58
CA SER A 51 12.16 3.22 -5.74
C SER A 51 11.38 4.28 -6.52
N PHE A 52 10.45 3.81 -7.35
CA PHE A 52 9.46 4.66 -8.01
C PHE A 52 8.46 5.20 -6.99
N GLU A 53 7.87 6.37 -7.28
CA GLU A 53 6.81 6.97 -6.44
C GLU A 53 5.64 6.01 -6.18
N ASN A 54 5.33 5.14 -7.16
CA ASN A 54 4.31 4.10 -7.02
C ASN A 54 4.52 3.23 -5.77
N ALA A 55 5.76 2.89 -5.42
CA ALA A 55 6.05 2.08 -4.25
C ALA A 55 5.67 2.81 -2.96
N GLY A 56 6.04 4.09 -2.84
CA GLY A 56 5.69 4.92 -1.69
C GLY A 56 4.17 5.00 -1.49
N TRP A 57 3.42 5.24 -2.57
CA TRP A 57 1.97 5.29 -2.51
C TRP A 57 1.32 3.93 -2.22
N ALA A 58 1.86 2.85 -2.76
CA ALA A 58 1.36 1.50 -2.53
C ALA A 58 1.51 1.07 -1.06
N TYR A 59 2.66 1.34 -0.46
CA TYR A 59 2.86 1.16 0.98
C TYR A 59 1.99 2.09 1.81
N LEU A 60 1.79 3.34 1.38
CA LEU A 60 0.95 4.30 2.09
C LEU A 60 -0.49 3.83 2.22
N VAL A 61 -1.11 3.38 1.12
CA VAL A 61 -2.50 2.90 1.17
C VAL A 61 -2.64 1.64 2.01
N GLY A 62 -1.66 0.72 1.94
CA GLY A 62 -1.62 -0.47 2.77
C GLY A 62 -1.47 -0.14 4.27
N ALA A 63 -0.60 0.82 4.60
CA ALA A 63 -0.37 1.25 5.97
C ALA A 63 -1.62 1.94 6.54
N ALA A 64 -2.26 2.81 5.76
CA ALA A 64 -3.51 3.45 6.16
C ALA A 64 -4.62 2.42 6.41
N ALA A 65 -4.73 1.40 5.55
CA ALA A 65 -5.65 0.28 5.74
C ALA A 65 -5.35 -0.49 7.04
N ALA A 66 -4.08 -0.81 7.32
CA ALA A 66 -3.69 -1.50 8.55
C ALA A 66 -4.02 -0.68 9.81
N ILE A 67 -3.80 0.64 9.76
CA ILE A 67 -4.17 1.58 10.84
C ILE A 67 -5.69 1.60 11.04
N LYS A 68 -6.48 1.68 9.97
CA LYS A 68 -7.96 1.65 10.04
C LYS A 68 -8.49 0.31 10.57
N LYS A 69 -7.81 -0.81 10.26
CA LYS A 69 -8.10 -2.13 10.84
C LYS A 69 -7.70 -2.24 12.33
N GLY A 70 -6.99 -1.25 12.88
CA GLY A 70 -6.51 -1.28 14.26
C GLY A 70 -5.45 -2.36 14.53
N GLN A 71 -4.75 -2.82 13.49
CA GLN A 71 -3.74 -3.87 13.62
C GLN A 71 -2.54 -3.37 14.43
N LYS A 72 -2.01 -4.24 15.30
CA LYS A 72 -0.84 -3.97 16.15
C LYS A 72 0.27 -5.01 16.00
N THR A 73 -0.08 -6.20 15.50
CA THR A 73 0.87 -7.29 15.26
C THR A 73 1.59 -7.06 13.94
N ALA A 74 2.92 -7.14 13.94
CA ALA A 74 3.73 -6.90 12.74
C ALA A 74 3.39 -7.85 11.58
N ALA A 75 3.14 -9.12 11.87
CA ALA A 75 2.74 -10.11 10.86
C ALA A 75 1.41 -9.75 10.19
N ASP A 76 0.38 -9.40 10.96
CA ASP A 76 -0.94 -9.02 10.44
C ASP A 76 -0.87 -7.71 9.62
N ILE A 77 -0.02 -6.77 10.03
CA ILE A 77 0.24 -5.53 9.29
C ILE A 77 0.90 -5.85 7.94
N ALA A 78 1.88 -6.77 7.92
CA ALA A 78 2.59 -7.15 6.70
C ALA A 78 1.64 -7.73 5.64
N GLU A 79 0.65 -8.55 6.04
CA GLU A 79 -0.39 -9.06 5.13
C GLU A 79 -1.20 -7.92 4.50
N THR A 80 -1.67 -6.96 5.31
CA THR A 80 -2.43 -5.80 4.83
C THR A 80 -1.60 -4.88 3.93
N LEU A 81 -0.30 -4.71 4.23
CA LEU A 81 0.61 -3.99 3.33
C LEU A 81 0.68 -4.67 1.96
N GLY A 82 0.70 -6.00 1.92
CA GLY A 82 0.64 -6.78 0.69
C GLY A 82 -0.61 -6.52 -0.14
N GLU A 83 -1.78 -6.38 0.49
CA GLU A 83 -3.01 -5.99 -0.21
C GLU A 83 -2.91 -4.58 -0.81
N GLY A 84 -2.30 -3.63 -0.09
CA GLY A 84 -2.04 -2.30 -0.59
C GLY A 84 -1.12 -2.32 -1.82
N LEU A 85 -0.03 -3.09 -1.78
CA LEU A 85 0.85 -3.35 -2.92
C LEU A 85 0.10 -3.98 -4.11
N GLN A 86 -0.80 -4.92 -3.83
CA GLN A 86 -1.59 -5.58 -4.87
C GLN A 86 -2.52 -4.59 -5.58
N SER A 87 -3.11 -3.63 -4.86
CA SER A 87 -3.98 -2.61 -5.47
C SER A 87 -3.28 -1.75 -6.53
N PHE A 88 -1.94 -1.70 -6.52
CA PHE A 88 -1.13 -1.03 -7.53
C PHE A 88 -0.78 -1.92 -8.74
N CYS A 89 -0.97 -3.24 -8.69
CA CYS A 89 -0.68 -4.13 -9.81
C CYS A 89 -1.71 -3.95 -10.93
N ILE A 90 -1.30 -3.61 -12.15
CA ILE A 90 -2.25 -3.26 -13.23
C ILE A 90 -2.98 -4.53 -13.73
N PRO A 91 -4.30 -4.48 -14.01
CA PRO A 91 -5.04 -5.66 -14.44
C PRO A 91 -4.45 -6.27 -15.72
N GLY A 92 -4.27 -7.58 -15.73
CA GLY A 92 -3.67 -8.31 -16.86
C GLY A 92 -2.14 -8.19 -16.96
N SER A 93 -1.48 -7.53 -16.00
CA SER A 93 -0.03 -7.64 -15.84
C SER A 93 0.36 -8.94 -15.15
N VAL A 94 1.60 -9.39 -15.33
CA VAL A 94 2.15 -10.55 -14.59
C VAL A 94 2.07 -10.33 -13.07
N ALA A 95 2.23 -9.09 -12.61
CA ALA A 95 2.16 -8.77 -11.18
C ALA A 95 0.75 -8.94 -10.61
N ASP A 96 -0.27 -8.61 -11.41
CA ASP A 96 -1.66 -8.84 -11.07
C ASP A 96 -1.98 -10.33 -11.09
N ASP A 97 -1.70 -11.02 -12.21
CA ASP A 97 -1.99 -12.45 -12.37
C ASP A 97 -1.35 -13.32 -11.28
N ARG A 98 -0.08 -13.05 -10.95
CA ARG A 98 0.65 -13.80 -9.91
C ARG A 98 0.40 -13.30 -8.49
N GLN A 99 -0.49 -12.31 -8.31
CA GLN A 99 -0.82 -11.72 -7.01
C GLN A 99 0.42 -11.30 -6.22
N VAL A 100 1.34 -10.61 -6.90
CA VAL A 100 2.69 -10.34 -6.38
C VAL A 100 2.66 -9.53 -5.09
N GLY A 101 1.78 -8.53 -4.97
CA GLY A 101 1.66 -7.73 -3.75
C GLY A 101 1.23 -8.58 -2.55
N ILE A 102 0.20 -9.41 -2.72
CA ILE A 102 -0.28 -10.34 -1.69
C ILE A 102 0.83 -11.33 -1.32
N GLY A 103 1.52 -11.89 -2.32
CA GLY A 103 2.64 -12.80 -2.11
C GLY A 103 3.75 -12.20 -1.24
N HIS A 104 4.13 -10.94 -1.49
CA HIS A 104 5.13 -10.25 -0.68
C HIS A 104 4.66 -10.02 0.76
N GLY A 105 3.41 -9.59 0.95
CA GLY A 105 2.84 -9.41 2.28
C GLY A 105 2.81 -10.69 3.10
N ASN A 106 2.37 -11.80 2.48
CA ASN A 106 2.32 -13.11 3.12
C ASN A 106 3.71 -13.64 3.46
N LEU A 107 4.69 -13.45 2.57
CA LEU A 107 6.08 -13.83 2.84
C LEU A 107 6.64 -13.05 4.04
N ALA A 108 6.45 -11.73 4.07
CA ALA A 108 6.88 -10.90 5.20
C ALA A 108 6.18 -11.29 6.51
N SER A 109 4.87 -11.58 6.47
CA SER A 109 4.11 -12.09 7.62
C SER A 109 4.70 -13.37 8.20
N MET A 110 5.04 -14.35 7.34
CA MET A 110 5.66 -15.60 7.78
C MET A 110 7.03 -15.42 8.44
N LEU A 111 7.80 -14.41 8.03
CA LEU A 111 9.11 -14.10 8.63
C LEU A 111 9.01 -13.36 9.96
N LEU A 112 7.84 -12.76 10.26
CA LEU A 112 7.59 -11.97 11.47
C LEU A 112 6.80 -12.73 12.56
N ARG A 113 6.52 -14.02 12.33
CA ARG A 113 5.88 -14.94 13.29
C ARG A 113 6.94 -15.74 14.05
#